data_AF-A0A919Y933-F1
#
_entry.id   AF-A0A919Y933-F1
#
_cell.length_a   1.000
_cell.length_b   1.000
_cell.length_c   1.000
_cell.angle_alpha   90.00
_cell.angle_beta   90.00
_cell.angle_gamma   90.00
#
_symmetry.space_group_name_H-M   'P 1'
#
loop_
_entity.id
_entity.type
_entity.pdbx_description
1 polymer ?
#
loop_
_entity_poly.entity_id
_entity_poly.type
_entity_poly.pdbx_seq_one_letter_code
_entity_poly.pdbx_strand_id
1 'polypeptide(L)'
;MKLSFGYFMKDLHRYRKMMLTALILFAAGVIIGTVGAETIGRWVNPAIQQMQEHSQRLSESPSPEQGFFKFIFLNNAIKSVAVIFLGALFGVYPVLFLVMNGMVIGYLVSELGRQGEDVFHLIFYGLLPHGIIEIPAIIIAAGFGMQFGYMVLKWLGELGGAREEREKSVVWRGFLASAVRGAFWIVILLLLAAGIESVITYNLMK
;
A
#
# COMPACT_ATOMS: atom_id res chain seq x y z
N MET A 1 19.90 -15.21 5.47
CA MET A 1 18.51 -14.72 5.54
C MET A 1 17.62 -15.73 4.84
N LYS A 2 16.58 -16.27 5.48
CA LYS A 2 15.72 -17.30 4.87
C LYS A 2 14.49 -16.64 4.23
N LEU A 3 14.42 -16.53 2.90
CA LEU A 3 13.30 -15.89 2.18
C LEU A 3 12.02 -16.77 2.09
N SER A 4 11.95 -17.87 2.82
CA SER A 4 10.81 -18.81 2.74
C SER A 4 9.50 -18.17 3.23
N PHE A 5 8.40 -18.50 2.55
CA PHE A 5 7.04 -18.05 2.89
C PHE A 5 6.65 -18.36 4.34
N GLY A 6 7.09 -19.50 4.88
CA GLY A 6 6.81 -19.85 6.28
C GLY A 6 7.44 -18.87 7.28
N TYR A 7 8.59 -18.27 6.95
CA TYR A 7 9.18 -17.22 7.78
C TYR A 7 8.46 -15.87 7.62
N PHE A 8 8.01 -15.56 6.41
CA PHE A 8 7.18 -14.38 6.17
C PHE A 8 5.89 -14.42 7.00
N MET A 9 5.17 -15.55 6.99
CA MET A 9 3.99 -15.73 7.83
C MET A 9 4.30 -15.59 9.32
N LYS A 10 5.44 -16.12 9.79
CA LYS A 10 5.89 -15.93 11.18
C LYS A 10 6.16 -14.46 11.50
N ASP A 11 6.72 -13.70 10.56
CA ASP A 11 6.97 -12.26 10.74
C ASP A 11 5.65 -11.47 10.81
N LEU A 12 4.65 -11.81 9.98
CA LEU A 12 3.32 -11.20 10.06
C LEU A 12 2.68 -11.44 11.44
N HIS A 13 2.76 -12.67 11.96
CA HIS A 13 2.25 -12.99 13.29
C HIS A 13 3.05 -12.27 14.39
N ARG A 14 4.37 -12.18 14.25
CA ARG A 14 5.24 -11.47 15.19
C ARG A 14 4.88 -9.99 15.30
N TYR A 15 4.60 -9.34 14.16
CA TYR A 15 4.24 -7.91 14.12
C TYR A 15 2.72 -7.67 13.99
N ARG A 16 1.89 -8.65 14.39
CA ARG A 16 0.43 -8.60 14.23
C ARG A 16 -0.22 -7.33 14.76
N LYS A 17 0.32 -6.74 15.85
CA LYS A 17 -0.20 -5.50 16.41
C LYS A 17 -0.08 -4.35 15.41
N MET A 18 1.07 -4.21 14.74
CA MET A 18 1.27 -3.19 13.71
C MET A 18 0.45 -3.49 12.46
N MET A 19 0.26 -4.76 12.11
CA MET A 19 -0.63 -5.16 11.00
C MET A 19 -2.09 -4.80 11.29
N LEU A 20 -2.55 -5.01 12.53
CA LEU A 20 -3.89 -4.60 12.97
C LEU A 20 -4.03 -3.07 13.01
N THR A 21 -3.03 -2.36 13.53
CA THR A 21 -3.02 -0.88 13.49
C THR A 21 -3.10 -0.39 12.05
N ALA A 22 -2.37 -1.02 11.11
CA ALA A 22 -2.44 -0.67 9.70
C ALA A 22 -3.85 -0.90 9.17
N LEU A 23 -4.42 -2.07 9.40
CA LEU A 23 -5.78 -2.39 8.97
C LEU A 23 -6.81 -1.37 9.50
N ILE A 24 -6.71 -0.98 10.77
CA ILE A 24 -7.61 0.01 11.39
C ILE A 24 -7.42 1.39 10.76
N LEU A 25 -6.17 1.84 10.56
CA LEU A 25 -5.89 3.13 9.92
C LEU A 25 -6.38 3.19 8.47
N PHE A 26 -6.22 2.10 7.73
CA PHE A 26 -6.75 1.97 6.38
C PHE A 26 -8.28 2.06 6.37
N ALA A 27 -8.94 1.29 7.24
CA ALA A 27 -10.40 1.32 7.38
C ALA A 27 -10.92 2.71 7.79
N ALA A 28 -10.21 3.39 8.71
CA ALA A 28 -10.51 4.77 9.07
C ALA A 28 -10.38 5.70 7.87
N GLY A 29 -9.31 5.56 7.07
CA GLY A 29 -9.15 6.28 5.80
C GLY A 29 -10.34 6.07 4.85
N VAL A 30 -10.80 4.83 4.68
CA VAL A 30 -11.98 4.50 3.86
C VAL A 30 -13.24 5.20 4.38
N ILE A 31 -13.47 5.18 5.69
CA ILE A 31 -14.62 5.88 6.30
C ILE A 31 -14.52 7.40 6.08
N ILE A 32 -13.33 7.98 6.25
CA ILE A 32 -13.09 9.41 6.01
C ILE A 32 -13.34 9.75 4.53
N GLY A 33 -12.86 8.91 3.61
CA GLY A 33 -13.03 9.10 2.16
C GLY A 33 -14.49 9.00 1.71
N THR A 34 -15.25 8.07 2.29
CA THR A 34 -16.69 7.90 1.98
C THR A 34 -17.53 9.05 2.53
N VAL A 35 -17.38 9.38 3.82
CA VAL A 35 -18.18 10.44 4.48
C VAL A 35 -17.79 11.83 3.95
N GLY A 36 -16.51 12.05 3.67
CA GLY A 36 -15.97 13.32 3.20
C GLY A 36 -15.90 13.46 1.68
N ALA A 37 -16.57 12.59 0.91
CA ALA A 37 -16.34 12.44 -0.53
C ALA A 37 -16.36 13.76 -1.32
N GLU A 38 -17.29 14.68 -1.04
CA GLU A 38 -17.38 15.98 -1.72
C GLU A 38 -16.16 16.88 -1.44
N THR A 39 -15.63 16.83 -0.23
CA THR A 39 -14.43 17.61 0.15
C THR A 39 -13.16 16.97 -0.38
N ILE A 40 -13.08 15.64 -0.29
CA ILE A 40 -11.92 14.85 -0.72
C ILE A 40 -11.80 14.81 -2.25
N GLY A 41 -12.92 14.81 -2.98
CA GLY A 41 -12.94 14.80 -4.44
C GLY A 41 -12.17 15.97 -5.06
N ARG A 42 -12.15 17.16 -4.43
CA ARG A 42 -11.36 18.30 -4.90
C ARG A 42 -9.85 18.04 -4.91
N TRP A 43 -9.35 17.17 -4.02
CA TRP A 43 -7.95 16.79 -3.92
C TRP A 43 -7.62 15.53 -4.73
N VAL A 44 -8.57 14.60 -4.80
CA VAL A 44 -8.39 13.29 -5.44
C VAL A 44 -8.62 13.35 -6.95
N ASN A 45 -9.59 14.14 -7.43
CA ASN A 45 -9.92 14.22 -8.86
C ASN A 45 -8.75 14.64 -9.75
N PRO A 46 -7.92 15.64 -9.39
CA PRO A 46 -6.75 15.97 -10.20
C PRO A 46 -5.75 14.81 -10.31
N ALA A 47 -5.58 14.03 -9.22
CA ALA A 47 -4.71 12.86 -9.23
C ALA A 47 -5.27 11.73 -10.11
N ILE A 48 -6.59 11.51 -10.05
CA ILE A 48 -7.28 10.54 -10.93
C ILE A 48 -7.16 10.97 -12.40
N GLN A 49 -7.39 12.23 -12.72
CA GLN A 49 -7.29 12.76 -14.09
C GLN A 49 -5.86 12.58 -14.65
N GLN A 50 -4.84 12.88 -13.85
CA GLN A 50 -3.45 12.64 -14.26
C GLN A 50 -3.18 11.16 -14.52
N MET A 51 -3.72 10.26 -13.68
CA MET A 51 -3.63 8.81 -13.92
C MET A 51 -4.37 8.39 -15.21
N GLN A 52 -5.52 8.99 -15.50
CA GLN A 52 -6.27 8.74 -16.74
C GLN A 52 -5.51 9.19 -17.99
N GLU A 53 -4.90 10.38 -17.97
CA GLU A 53 -4.08 10.86 -19.08
C GLU A 53 -2.89 9.93 -19.33
N HIS A 54 -2.23 9.45 -18.27
CA HIS A 54 -1.16 8.46 -18.39
C HIS A 54 -1.68 7.12 -18.93
N SER A 55 -2.85 6.68 -18.48
CA SER A 55 -3.52 5.47 -18.98
C SER A 55 -3.83 5.56 -20.47
N GLN A 56 -4.43 6.66 -20.93
CA GLN A 56 -4.79 6.87 -22.34
C GLN A 56 -3.55 6.82 -23.25
N ARG A 57 -2.45 7.46 -22.85
CA ARG A 57 -1.18 7.41 -23.59
C ARG A 57 -0.59 6.00 -23.66
N LEU A 58 -0.82 5.17 -22.63
CA LEU A 58 -0.38 3.77 -22.63
C LEU A 58 -1.28 2.89 -23.50
N SER A 59 -2.57 3.20 -23.63
CA SER A 59 -3.50 2.52 -24.54
C SER A 59 -3.17 2.75 -26.01
N GLU A 60 -2.58 3.89 -26.36
CA GLU A 60 -2.14 4.23 -27.73
C GLU A 60 -0.77 3.63 -28.11
N SER A 61 -0.09 2.98 -27.16
CA SER A 61 1.22 2.34 -27.38
C SER A 61 1.11 1.08 -28.25
N PRO A 62 2.15 0.73 -29.04
CA PRO A 62 2.17 -0.51 -29.82
C PRO A 62 2.11 -1.81 -28.99
N SER A 63 2.30 -1.73 -27.66
CA SER A 63 2.10 -2.86 -26.73
C SER A 63 1.44 -2.42 -25.41
N PRO A 64 0.12 -2.12 -25.42
CA PRO A 64 -0.59 -1.58 -24.27
C PRO A 64 -0.48 -2.47 -23.02
N GLU A 65 -0.63 -3.79 -23.20
CA GLU A 65 -0.57 -4.79 -22.14
C GLU A 65 0.74 -4.71 -21.32
N GLN A 66 1.88 -4.63 -22.01
CA GLN A 66 3.19 -4.56 -21.36
C GLN A 66 3.43 -3.19 -20.70
N GLY A 67 2.88 -2.12 -21.29
CA GLY A 67 2.95 -0.77 -20.74
C GLY A 67 2.17 -0.65 -19.42
N PHE A 68 0.92 -1.12 -19.42
CA PHE A 68 0.06 -1.15 -18.23
C PHE A 68 0.64 -2.03 -17.13
N PHE A 69 1.05 -3.25 -17.46
CA PHE A 69 1.70 -4.16 -16.51
C PHE A 69 2.88 -3.49 -15.81
N LYS A 70 3.82 -2.92 -16.58
CA LYS A 70 5.02 -2.27 -16.03
C LYS A 70 4.67 -1.05 -15.18
N PHE A 71 3.75 -0.22 -15.66
CA PHE A 71 3.35 0.99 -14.95
C PHE A 71 2.72 0.65 -13.60
N ILE A 72 1.77 -0.28 -13.55
CA ILE A 72 1.07 -0.67 -12.32
C ILE A 72 2.05 -1.36 -11.36
N PHE A 73 2.72 -2.40 -11.84
CA PHE A 73 3.66 -3.18 -11.02
C PHE A 73 4.74 -2.29 -10.41
N LEU A 74 5.40 -1.47 -11.22
CA LEU A 74 6.53 -0.67 -10.76
C LEU A 74 6.09 0.41 -9.77
N ASN A 75 4.96 1.09 -10.03
CA ASN A 75 4.43 2.08 -9.11
C ASN A 75 4.11 1.47 -7.74
N ASN A 76 3.39 0.35 -7.72
CA ASN A 76 2.96 -0.27 -6.46
C ASN A 76 4.11 -0.96 -5.73
N ALA A 77 5.04 -1.59 -6.45
CA ALA A 77 6.24 -2.18 -5.86
C ALA A 77 7.13 -1.09 -5.23
N ILE A 78 7.41 0.00 -5.95
CA ILE A 78 8.24 1.11 -5.44
C ILE A 78 7.56 1.74 -4.22
N LYS A 79 6.27 2.10 -4.31
CA LYS A 79 5.54 2.70 -3.19
C LYS A 79 5.55 1.80 -1.96
N SER A 80 5.25 0.50 -2.13
CA SER A 80 5.19 -0.43 -1.00
C SER A 80 6.55 -0.64 -0.34
N VAL A 81 7.62 -0.78 -1.13
CA VAL A 81 8.98 -0.89 -0.59
C VAL A 81 9.41 0.41 0.09
N ALA A 82 9.11 1.56 -0.52
CA ALA A 82 9.40 2.88 0.06
C ALA A 82 8.68 3.07 1.39
N VAL A 83 7.42 2.69 1.50
CA VAL A 83 6.63 2.77 2.76
C VAL A 83 7.30 2.01 3.90
N ILE A 84 7.85 0.82 3.64
CA ILE A 84 8.55 0.04 4.67
C ILE A 84 9.74 0.84 5.21
N PHE A 85 10.60 1.37 4.34
CA PHE A 85 11.85 2.01 4.74
C PHE A 85 11.67 3.46 5.21
N LEU A 86 10.76 4.22 4.61
CA LEU A 86 10.34 5.54 5.08
C LEU A 86 9.62 5.46 6.44
N GLY A 87 9.22 4.26 6.87
CA GLY A 87 8.87 3.98 8.25
C GLY A 87 9.91 4.41 9.27
N ALA A 88 11.21 4.49 8.90
CA ALA A 88 12.26 5.03 9.75
C ALA A 88 11.98 6.46 10.24
N LEU A 89 11.16 7.23 9.50
CA LEU A 89 10.68 8.56 9.89
C LEU A 89 9.56 8.46 10.94
N PHE A 90 9.84 7.76 12.04
CA PHE A 90 8.95 7.56 13.18
C PHE A 90 7.59 6.92 12.85
N GLY A 91 7.48 6.25 11.70
CA GLY A 91 6.23 5.64 11.24
C GLY A 91 5.21 6.64 10.68
N VAL A 92 5.54 7.93 10.60
CA VAL A 92 4.62 8.97 10.11
C VAL A 92 4.25 8.75 8.65
N TYR A 93 5.24 8.47 7.80
CA TYR A 93 5.00 8.24 6.38
C TYR A 93 4.08 7.05 6.11
N PRO A 94 4.29 5.84 6.69
CA PRO A 94 3.34 4.73 6.61
C PRO A 94 1.90 5.09 7.00
N VAL A 95 1.71 5.86 8.08
CA VAL A 95 0.37 6.28 8.54
C VAL A 95 -0.30 7.17 7.50
N LEU A 96 0.39 8.21 7.04
CA LEU A 96 -0.13 9.13 6.02
C LEU A 96 -0.44 8.38 4.72
N PHE A 97 0.49 7.54 4.27
CA PHE A 97 0.30 6.72 3.06
C PHE A 97 -0.97 5.86 3.18
N LEU A 98 -1.16 5.19 4.31
CA LEU A 98 -2.27 4.26 4.47
C LEU A 98 -3.62 4.97 4.58
N VAL A 99 -3.68 6.09 5.32
CA VAL A 99 -4.88 6.92 5.41
C VAL A 99 -5.24 7.49 4.05
N MET A 100 -4.28 8.02 3.29
CA MET A 100 -4.51 8.56 1.94
C MET A 100 -5.01 7.50 0.97
N ASN A 101 -4.40 6.30 0.95
CA ASN A 101 -4.88 5.20 0.10
C ASN A 101 -6.29 4.75 0.51
N GLY A 102 -6.58 4.67 1.81
CA GLY A 102 -7.92 4.39 2.31
C GLY A 102 -8.93 5.46 1.87
N MET A 103 -8.59 6.74 1.98
CA MET A 103 -9.45 7.86 1.58
C MET A 103 -9.76 7.85 0.09
N VAL A 104 -8.77 7.56 -0.76
CA VAL A 104 -8.99 7.42 -2.22
C VAL A 104 -10.00 6.29 -2.49
N ILE A 105 -9.82 5.12 -1.86
CA ILE A 105 -10.74 3.99 -2.01
C ILE A 105 -12.14 4.34 -1.49
N GLY A 106 -12.24 4.98 -0.34
CA GLY A 106 -13.53 5.42 0.22
C GLY A 106 -14.25 6.43 -0.68
N TYR A 107 -13.52 7.40 -1.23
CA TYR A 107 -14.05 8.36 -2.19
C TYR A 107 -14.61 7.65 -3.43
N LEU A 108 -13.85 6.72 -4.01
CA LEU A 108 -14.27 5.96 -5.19
C LEU A 108 -15.53 5.15 -4.91
N VAL A 109 -15.62 4.47 -3.76
CA VAL A 109 -16.82 3.71 -3.35
C VAL A 109 -18.03 4.64 -3.20
N SER A 110 -17.84 5.85 -2.66
CA SER A 110 -18.93 6.82 -2.58
C SER A 110 -19.37 7.31 -3.96
N GLU A 111 -18.44 7.50 -4.89
CA GLU A 111 -18.74 8.00 -6.24
C GLU A 111 -19.46 6.94 -7.09
N LEU A 112 -19.08 5.66 -6.93
CA LEU A 112 -19.81 4.51 -7.49
C LEU A 112 -21.29 4.53 -7.12
N GLY A 113 -21.61 4.93 -5.88
CA GLY A 113 -22.99 5.04 -5.40
C GLY A 113 -23.76 6.25 -5.94
N ARG A 114 -23.07 7.28 -6.47
CA ARG A 114 -23.68 8.56 -6.91
C ARG A 114 -23.84 8.67 -8.42
N GLN A 115 -22.89 8.18 -9.23
CA GLN A 115 -22.80 8.51 -10.66
C GLN A 115 -23.29 7.42 -11.65
N GLY A 116 -23.93 6.34 -11.21
CA GLY A 116 -24.48 5.33 -12.13
C GLY A 116 -23.42 4.58 -12.95
N GLU A 117 -23.84 3.83 -13.99
CA GLU A 117 -23.00 2.81 -14.65
C GLU A 117 -21.72 3.32 -15.35
N ASP A 118 -21.66 4.59 -15.76
CA ASP A 118 -20.51 5.12 -16.53
C ASP A 118 -19.24 5.29 -15.67
N VAL A 119 -19.38 5.84 -14.45
CA VAL A 119 -18.27 5.90 -13.49
C VAL A 119 -18.02 4.53 -12.87
N PHE A 120 -19.06 3.70 -12.78
CA PHE A 120 -18.93 2.31 -12.39
C PHE A 120 -18.02 1.52 -13.32
N HIS A 121 -18.18 1.62 -14.64
CA HIS A 121 -17.27 0.97 -15.59
C HIS A 121 -15.82 1.44 -15.40
N LEU A 122 -15.61 2.74 -15.26
CA LEU A 122 -14.26 3.31 -15.15
C LEU A 122 -13.54 2.88 -13.86
N ILE A 123 -14.22 2.93 -12.71
CA ILE A 123 -13.66 2.56 -11.40
C ILE A 123 -13.56 1.04 -11.27
N PHE A 124 -14.59 0.29 -11.68
CA PHE A 124 -14.67 -1.17 -11.57
C PHE A 124 -13.67 -1.89 -12.48
N TYR A 125 -13.42 -1.38 -13.70
CA TYR A 125 -12.51 -2.02 -14.66
C TYR A 125 -11.10 -1.45 -14.66
N GLY A 126 -10.91 -0.18 -14.27
CA GLY A 126 -9.61 0.48 -14.26
C GLY A 126 -8.91 0.56 -12.91
N LEU A 127 -9.63 0.33 -11.78
CA LEU A 127 -9.08 0.59 -10.44
C LEU A 127 -9.45 -0.46 -9.36
N LEU A 128 -10.58 -1.15 -9.49
CA LEU A 128 -11.08 -2.14 -8.54
C LEU A 128 -10.52 -3.57 -8.66
N PRO A 129 -10.08 -4.11 -9.83
CA PRO A 129 -9.53 -5.46 -9.87
C PRO A 129 -8.20 -5.54 -9.10
N HIS A 130 -7.53 -4.41 -8.92
CA HIS A 130 -6.26 -4.30 -8.23
C HIS A 130 -6.35 -4.45 -6.70
N GLY A 131 -7.50 -4.09 -6.11
CA GLY A 131 -7.63 -3.97 -4.66
C GLY A 131 -7.47 -5.27 -3.88
N ILE A 132 -7.80 -6.43 -4.46
CA ILE A 132 -7.84 -7.69 -3.70
C ILE A 132 -6.45 -8.12 -3.23
N ILE A 133 -5.43 -7.95 -4.08
CA ILE A 133 -4.04 -8.30 -3.73
C ILE A 133 -3.26 -7.06 -3.27
N GLU A 134 -3.52 -5.90 -3.86
CA GLU A 134 -2.81 -4.67 -3.50
C GLU A 134 -3.16 -4.16 -2.10
N ILE A 135 -4.44 -4.20 -1.69
CA ILE A 135 -4.86 -3.73 -0.35
C ILE A 135 -4.14 -4.51 0.77
N PRO A 136 -4.12 -5.86 0.76
CA PRO A 136 -3.31 -6.61 1.70
C PRO A 136 -1.81 -6.24 1.62
N ALA A 137 -1.27 -6.07 0.41
CA ALA A 137 0.15 -5.73 0.23
C ALA A 137 0.51 -4.37 0.85
N ILE A 138 -0.29 -3.32 0.63
CA ILE A 138 -0.05 -1.98 1.21
C ILE A 138 -0.24 -1.97 2.72
N ILE A 139 -1.21 -2.73 3.26
CA ILE A 139 -1.44 -2.84 4.71
C ILE A 139 -0.23 -3.54 5.36
N ILE A 140 0.26 -4.62 4.75
CA ILE A 140 1.45 -5.34 5.25
C ILE A 140 2.69 -4.44 5.17
N ALA A 141 2.88 -3.72 4.06
CA ALA A 141 3.99 -2.79 3.88
C ALA A 141 3.97 -1.69 4.94
N ALA A 142 2.81 -1.05 5.16
CA ALA A 142 2.62 -0.03 6.18
C ALA A 142 2.80 -0.60 7.60
N GLY A 143 2.36 -1.83 7.87
CA GLY A 143 2.58 -2.52 9.14
C GLY A 143 4.07 -2.73 9.45
N PHE A 144 4.87 -3.15 8.47
CA PHE A 144 6.33 -3.22 8.61
C PHE A 144 6.96 -1.82 8.77
N GLY A 145 6.49 -0.82 8.02
CA GLY A 145 6.98 0.55 8.13
C GLY A 145 6.70 1.19 9.49
N MET A 146 5.49 1.02 10.04
CA MET A 146 5.16 1.48 11.39
C MET A 146 5.97 0.74 12.47
N GLN A 147 6.20 -0.57 12.29
CA GLN A 147 7.09 -1.31 13.18
C GLN A 147 8.52 -0.74 13.14
N PHE A 148 9.01 -0.34 11.96
CA PHE A 148 10.31 0.33 11.84
C PHE A 148 10.31 1.64 12.63
N GLY A 149 9.30 2.48 12.42
CA GLY A 149 9.15 3.75 13.14
C GLY A 149 9.13 3.59 14.65
N TYR A 150 8.38 2.59 15.14
CA TYR A 150 8.37 2.23 16.55
C TYR A 150 9.75 1.82 17.08
N MET A 151 10.52 1.04 16.31
CA MET A 151 11.89 0.67 16.69
C MET A 151 12.84 1.88 16.74
N VAL A 152 12.70 2.82 15.80
CA VAL A 152 13.47 4.07 15.81
C VAL A 152 13.13 4.91 17.05
N LEU A 153 11.85 5.10 17.35
CA LEU A 153 11.41 5.83 18.55
C LEU A 153 11.93 5.17 19.84
N LYS A 154 11.85 3.84 19.93
CA LYS A 154 12.36 3.07 21.07
C LYS A 154 13.87 3.25 21.22
N TRP A 155 14.62 3.17 20.13
CA TRP A 155 16.07 3.35 20.13
C TRP A 155 16.48 4.75 20.57
N LEU A 156 15.80 5.80 20.10
CA LEU A 156 16.05 7.18 20.56
C LEU A 156 15.76 7.35 22.06
N GLY A 157 14.67 6.75 22.56
CA GLY A 157 14.35 6.77 23.99
C GLY A 157 15.40 6.06 24.86
N GLU A 158 16.00 4.98 24.35
CA GLU A 158 17.11 4.26 25.01
C GLU A 158 18.43 5.07 25.01
N LEU A 159 18.64 5.96 24.03
CA LEU A 159 19.80 6.86 24.00
C LEU A 159 19.67 8.04 24.97
N GLY A 160 18.46 8.53 25.19
CA GLY A 160 18.18 9.68 26.06
C GLY A 160 18.24 9.41 27.57
N GLY A 161 18.76 8.25 28.00
CA GLY A 161 18.91 7.90 29.42
C GLY A 161 17.63 7.51 30.15
N ALA A 162 16.50 7.36 29.44
CA ALA A 162 15.20 7.06 30.04
C ALA A 162 15.00 5.57 30.43
N ARG A 163 15.98 4.69 30.16
CA ARG A 163 15.92 3.25 30.46
C ARG A 163 17.25 2.72 31.01
N GLU A 164 17.18 1.84 32.00
CA GLU A 164 18.34 1.09 32.49
C GLU A 164 18.98 0.25 31.37
N GLU A 165 20.32 0.12 31.38
CA GLU A 165 21.08 -0.60 30.35
C GLU A 165 20.68 -2.07 30.15
N ARG A 166 20.03 -2.68 31.15
CA ARG A 166 19.50 -4.05 31.11
C ARG A 166 18.22 -4.21 30.27
N GLU A 167 17.56 -3.12 29.86
CA GLU A 167 16.32 -3.16 29.06
C GLU A 167 16.52 -2.92 27.55
N LYS A 168 17.76 -2.62 27.11
CA LYS A 168 18.09 -2.40 25.69
C LYS A 168 17.78 -3.67 24.89
N SER A 169 16.65 -3.67 24.20
CA SER A 169 16.03 -4.87 23.61
C SER A 169 15.76 -4.71 22.10
N VAL A 170 16.30 -3.66 21.49
CA VAL A 170 16.13 -3.39 20.05
C VAL A 170 17.02 -4.33 19.23
N VAL A 171 16.43 -5.39 18.70
CA VAL A 171 17.13 -6.34 17.82
C VAL A 171 16.96 -5.94 16.35
N TRP A 172 17.79 -5.00 15.90
CA TRP A 172 17.77 -4.46 14.52
C TRP A 172 17.94 -5.52 13.44
N ARG A 173 18.91 -6.43 13.62
CA ARG A 173 19.20 -7.48 12.63
C ARG A 173 17.99 -8.40 12.39
N GLY A 174 17.25 -8.71 13.45
CA GLY A 174 16.05 -9.53 13.38
C GLY A 174 14.93 -8.83 12.60
N PHE A 175 14.70 -7.55 12.90
CA PHE A 175 13.71 -6.74 12.20
C PHE A 175 14.08 -6.51 10.74
N LEU A 176 15.31 -6.07 10.43
CA LEU A 176 15.74 -5.78 9.06
C LEU A 176 15.62 -7.03 8.17
N ALA A 177 15.98 -8.20 8.68
CA ALA A 177 15.78 -9.45 7.96
C ALA A 177 14.28 -9.75 7.72
N SER A 178 13.39 -9.33 8.63
CA SER A 178 11.94 -9.46 8.48
C SER A 178 11.38 -8.45 7.47
N ALA A 179 11.86 -7.21 7.51
CA ALA A 179 11.48 -6.13 6.59
C ALA A 179 11.89 -6.47 5.14
N VAL A 180 13.12 -6.97 4.93
CA VAL A 180 13.57 -7.42 3.61
C VAL A 180 12.77 -8.64 3.11
N ARG A 181 12.45 -9.59 3.99
CA ARG A 181 11.53 -10.70 3.65
C ARG A 181 10.15 -10.18 3.28
N GLY A 182 9.62 -9.23 4.05
CA GLY A 182 8.35 -8.58 3.79
C GLY A 182 8.34 -7.91 2.43
N ALA A 183 9.33 -7.06 2.14
CA ALA A 183 9.49 -6.40 0.84
C ALA A 183 9.55 -7.42 -0.32
N PHE A 184 10.33 -8.49 -0.18
CA PHE A 184 10.43 -9.54 -1.19
C PHE A 184 9.07 -10.20 -1.48
N TRP A 185 8.33 -10.61 -0.44
CA TRP A 185 7.01 -11.25 -0.62
C TRP A 185 5.95 -10.27 -1.10
N ILE A 186 5.96 -9.02 -0.65
CA ILE A 186 5.08 -7.97 -1.16
C ILE A 186 5.31 -7.76 -2.66
N VAL A 187 6.57 -7.66 -3.11
CA VAL A 187 6.87 -7.52 -4.54
C VAL A 187 6.38 -8.73 -5.34
N ILE A 188 6.51 -9.96 -4.82
CA ILE A 188 5.93 -11.15 -5.47
C ILE A 188 4.41 -11.07 -5.55
N LEU A 189 3.74 -10.68 -4.45
CA LEU A 189 2.28 -10.53 -4.43
C LEU A 189 1.82 -9.49 -5.46
N LEU A 190 2.49 -8.34 -5.52
CA LEU A 190 2.20 -7.28 -6.49
C LEU A 190 2.53 -7.68 -7.92
N LEU A 191 3.54 -8.53 -8.15
CA LEU A 191 3.83 -9.08 -9.47
C LEU A 191 2.71 -10.00 -9.95
N LEU A 192 2.19 -10.85 -9.05
CA LEU A 192 1.03 -11.71 -9.33
C LEU A 192 -0.22 -10.87 -9.58
N ALA A 193 -0.44 -9.82 -8.79
CA ALA A 193 -1.53 -8.86 -8.96
C ALA A 193 -1.49 -8.23 -10.36
N ALA A 194 -0.37 -7.58 -10.69
CA ALA A 194 -0.19 -6.93 -11.99
C ALA A 194 -0.33 -7.91 -13.17
N GLY A 195 0.11 -9.16 -13.02
CA GLY A 195 -0.04 -10.17 -14.06
C GLY A 195 -1.50 -10.55 -14.31
N ILE A 196 -2.24 -10.84 -13.23
CA ILE A 196 -3.69 -11.13 -13.29
C ILE A 196 -4.43 -9.94 -13.91
N GLU A 197 -4.12 -8.73 -13.44
CA GLU A 197 -4.78 -7.50 -13.88
C GLU A 197 -4.46 -7.15 -15.32
N SER A 198 -3.21 -7.27 -15.77
CA SER A 198 -2.86 -6.98 -17.17
C SER A 198 -3.66 -7.83 -18.17
N VAL A 199 -3.99 -9.07 -17.78
CA VAL A 199 -4.80 -9.98 -18.59
C VAL A 199 -6.29 -9.61 -18.51
N ILE A 200 -6.79 -9.29 -17.33
CA ILE A 200 -8.20 -8.91 -17.11
C ILE A 200 -8.51 -7.56 -17.74
N THR A 201 -7.73 -6.52 -17.43
CA THR A 201 -7.90 -5.14 -17.94
C THR A 201 -7.76 -5.10 -19.46
N TYR A 202 -6.86 -5.88 -20.06
CA TYR A 202 -6.77 -5.98 -21.52
C TYR A 202 -8.02 -6.59 -22.16
N ASN A 203 -8.50 -7.72 -21.62
CA ASN A 203 -9.68 -8.39 -22.17
C ASN A 203 -10.97 -7.57 -22.01
N LEU A 204 -10.98 -6.56 -21.12
CA LEU A 204 -12.12 -5.70 -20.85
C LEU A 204 -12.05 -4.34 -21.58
N MET A 205 -10.88 -3.97 -22.14
CA MET A 205 -10.71 -2.79 -23.01
C MET A 205 -10.83 -3.13 -24.52
N LYS A 206 -11.09 -4.40 -24.86
CA LYS A 206 -11.48 -4.85 -26.20
C LYS A 206 -13.00 -4.89 -26.33
#